data_AF-A0A7C6XWH8-F1
#
_entry.id   AF-A0A7C6XWH8-F1
#
_cell.length_a   1.000
_cell.length_b   1.000
_cell.length_c   1.000
_cell.angle_alpha   90.00
_cell.angle_beta   90.00
_cell.angle_gamma   90.00
#
_symmetry.space_group_name_H-M   'P 1'
#
loop_
_entity.id
_entity.type
_entity.pdbx_description
1 polymer ?
#
loop_
_entity_poly.entity_id
_entity_poly.type
_entity_poly.pdbx_seq_one_letter_code
_entity_poly.pdbx_strand_id
1 'polypeptide(L)'
;MSHEHATGCSCSHAGGHFHHRGCSHGTSCCHSETGESFRWRMFRIIVSAIMLSAAVFLPFQSWLTGEAAARVEGLRLILFAAAYLLAGADIVWRAFKNITRGLVFDENFLMALASLGAFAIGEHAEGVAVMLFYQVGEFLQDKAVERSRSAISSLLSIKPDYANLLTDDGEQRVSP
;
A
#
# COMPACT_ATOMS: atom_id res chain seq x y z
N MET A 1 33.35 -20.45 -25.06
CA MET A 1 33.82 -19.29 -24.26
C MET A 1 33.16 -19.39 -22.90
N SER A 2 33.90 -19.86 -21.92
CA SER A 2 33.52 -19.97 -20.51
C SER A 2 33.56 -18.60 -19.86
N HIS A 3 32.43 -18.14 -19.32
CA HIS A 3 32.41 -17.00 -18.42
C HIS A 3 32.12 -17.51 -17.01
N GLU A 4 33.20 -17.63 -16.25
CA GLU A 4 33.23 -17.85 -14.81
C GLU A 4 32.76 -16.58 -14.10
N HIS A 5 31.73 -16.67 -13.26
CA HIS A 5 31.43 -15.63 -12.28
C HIS A 5 32.11 -16.02 -10.97
N ALA A 6 33.26 -15.40 -10.70
CA ALA A 6 33.95 -15.49 -9.41
C ALA A 6 33.11 -14.79 -8.33
N THR A 7 32.49 -15.57 -7.45
CA THR A 7 31.86 -15.09 -6.22
C THR A 7 32.94 -14.72 -5.21
N GLY A 8 33.31 -13.44 -5.17
CA GLY A 8 34.11 -12.88 -4.08
C GLY A 8 33.20 -12.38 -2.96
N CYS A 9 33.13 -13.12 -1.85
CA CYS A 9 32.66 -12.59 -0.57
C CYS A 9 33.75 -12.85 0.48
N SER A 10 34.41 -11.77 0.90
CA SER A 10 35.34 -11.73 2.02
C SER A 10 34.56 -11.60 3.33
N CYS A 11 34.65 -12.59 4.21
CA CYS A 11 34.26 -12.46 5.61
C CYS A 11 35.41 -12.93 6.50
N SER A 12 36.15 -11.98 7.06
CA SER A 12 37.07 -12.20 8.17
C SER A 12 36.44 -11.61 9.43
N HIS A 13 36.09 -12.45 10.42
CA HIS A 13 36.25 -12.15 11.85
C HIS A 13 36.01 -13.44 12.65
N ALA A 14 37.04 -13.81 13.40
CA ALA A 14 37.08 -14.95 14.31
C ALA A 14 36.38 -14.61 15.64
N GLY A 15 35.68 -15.58 16.22
CA GLY A 15 35.09 -15.50 17.55
C GLY A 15 33.91 -16.44 17.68
N GLY A 16 34.10 -17.57 18.35
CA GLY A 16 33.15 -18.69 18.37
C GLY A 16 31.84 -18.39 19.09
N HIS A 17 30.73 -18.94 18.57
CA HIS A 17 29.54 -19.30 19.33
C HIS A 17 28.71 -20.35 18.59
N PHE A 18 28.11 -21.25 19.36
CA PHE A 18 27.37 -22.46 18.98
C PHE A 18 26.14 -22.14 18.11
N HIS A 19 26.02 -22.71 16.91
CA HIS A 19 24.82 -22.59 16.07
C HIS A 19 23.96 -23.86 16.11
N HIS A 20 22.76 -23.74 16.69
CA HIS A 20 21.64 -24.64 16.44
C HIS A 20 21.36 -24.70 14.92
N ARG A 21 21.36 -25.91 14.36
CA ARG A 21 20.92 -26.17 12.99
C ARG A 21 19.41 -26.03 12.90
N GLY A 22 18.95 -25.17 12.01
CA GLY A 22 17.57 -25.15 11.55
C GLY A 22 17.14 -23.77 11.09
N CYS A 23 17.24 -23.52 9.78
CA CYS A 23 16.23 -22.78 9.02
C CYS A 23 16.60 -22.72 7.53
N SER A 24 15.77 -23.37 6.72
CA SER A 24 15.61 -23.14 5.28
C SER A 24 15.01 -21.74 5.06
N HIS A 25 15.84 -20.74 4.81
CA HIS A 25 15.35 -19.46 4.29
C HIS A 25 15.63 -19.40 2.80
N GLY A 26 14.57 -19.59 2.02
CA GLY A 26 14.51 -19.17 0.63
C GLY A 26 14.87 -17.69 0.56
N THR A 27 15.69 -17.37 -0.44
CA THR A 27 16.06 -16.02 -0.86
C THR A 27 14.84 -15.11 -0.96
N SER A 28 14.52 -14.37 0.12
CA SER A 28 13.77 -13.13 0.04
C SER A 28 14.77 -12.01 -0.18
N CYS A 29 15.03 -11.68 -1.44
CA CYS A 29 15.68 -10.42 -1.77
C CYS A 29 14.81 -9.28 -1.23
N CYS A 30 15.31 -8.55 -0.23
CA CYS A 30 14.70 -7.31 0.24
C CYS A 30 14.90 -6.23 -0.84
N HIS A 31 13.93 -6.13 -1.76
CA HIS A 31 13.76 -4.91 -2.55
C HIS A 31 13.07 -3.87 -1.66
N SER A 32 13.85 -2.96 -1.08
CA SER A 32 13.33 -1.73 -0.49
C SER A 32 13.00 -0.74 -1.61
N GLU A 33 11.77 -0.79 -2.15
CA GLU A 33 11.24 0.27 -3.01
C GLU A 33 10.66 1.40 -2.15
N THR A 34 11.53 2.15 -1.48
CA THR A 34 11.16 3.28 -0.63
C THR A 34 11.27 4.58 -1.43
N GLY A 35 10.19 4.95 -2.14
CA GLY A 35 10.06 6.30 -2.68
C GLY A 35 9.01 6.50 -3.78
N GLU A 36 8.91 5.59 -4.75
CA GLU A 36 8.03 5.78 -5.92
C GLU A 36 6.58 5.31 -5.72
N SER A 37 6.35 4.33 -4.83
CA SER A 37 5.02 3.73 -4.61
C SER A 37 3.99 4.70 -4.01
N PHE A 38 4.40 5.61 -3.14
CA PHE A 38 3.49 6.54 -2.45
C PHE A 38 2.96 7.64 -3.36
N ARG A 39 3.83 8.26 -4.17
CA ARG A 39 3.43 9.30 -5.14
C ARG A 39 2.53 8.73 -6.23
N TRP A 40 2.81 7.51 -6.68
CA TRP A 40 1.98 6.82 -7.67
C TRP A 40 0.60 6.45 -7.12
N ARG A 41 0.52 5.92 -5.88
CA ARG A 41 -0.77 5.66 -5.21
C ARG A 41 -1.58 6.96 -5.04
N MET A 42 -0.97 8.05 -4.60
CA MET A 42 -1.62 9.35 -4.50
C MET A 42 -2.16 9.83 -5.86
N PHE A 43 -1.34 9.76 -6.91
CA PHE A 43 -1.75 10.15 -8.26
C PHE A 43 -2.95 9.32 -8.75
N ARG A 44 -2.91 8.00 -8.55
CA ARG A 44 -4.04 7.11 -8.89
C ARG A 44 -5.33 7.48 -8.15
N ILE A 45 -5.26 7.76 -6.85
CA ILE A 45 -6.41 8.20 -6.06
C ILE A 45 -6.98 9.51 -6.63
N ILE A 46 -6.13 10.51 -6.89
CA ILE A 46 -6.56 11.81 -7.41
C ILE A 46 -7.19 11.67 -8.80
N VAL A 47 -6.56 10.91 -9.70
CA VAL A 47 -7.10 10.67 -11.05
C VAL A 47 -8.44 9.95 -10.99
N SER A 48 -8.58 8.94 -10.13
CA SER A 48 -9.85 8.24 -9.95
C SER A 48 -10.95 9.15 -9.39
N ALA A 49 -10.61 10.05 -8.46
CA ALA A 49 -11.55 11.05 -7.90
C ALA A 49 -12.01 12.04 -8.96
N ILE A 50 -11.10 12.53 -9.80
CA ILE A 50 -11.41 13.42 -10.91
C ILE A 50 -12.29 12.72 -11.93
N MET A 51 -11.96 11.47 -12.31
CA MET A 51 -12.78 10.70 -13.25
C MET A 51 -14.19 10.42 -12.70
N LEU A 52 -14.30 10.05 -11.42
CA LEU A 52 -15.59 9.84 -10.76
C LEU A 52 -16.42 11.14 -10.76
N SER A 53 -15.79 12.26 -10.40
CA SER A 53 -16.44 13.57 -10.41
C SER A 53 -16.93 13.92 -11.81
N ALA A 54 -16.05 13.82 -12.82
CA ALA A 54 -16.42 14.07 -14.21
C ALA A 54 -17.60 13.20 -14.66
N ALA A 55 -17.60 11.90 -14.35
CA ALA A 55 -18.67 10.97 -14.70
C ALA A 55 -20.02 11.32 -14.04
N VAL A 56 -20.01 11.87 -12.82
CA VAL A 56 -21.21 12.32 -12.10
C VAL A 56 -21.73 13.66 -12.64
N PHE A 57 -20.85 14.55 -13.11
CA PHE A 57 -21.25 15.85 -13.67
C PHE A 57 -21.77 15.80 -15.11
N LEU A 58 -21.43 14.76 -15.89
CA LEU A 58 -21.95 14.55 -17.26
C LEU A 58 -23.49 14.55 -17.38
N PRO A 59 -24.27 13.81 -16.56
CA PRO A 59 -25.72 13.82 -16.64
C PRO A 59 -26.32 15.20 -16.35
N PHE A 60 -25.75 15.95 -15.40
CA PHE A 60 -26.18 17.32 -15.10
C PHE A 60 -26.03 18.24 -16.32
N GLN A 61 -24.92 18.11 -17.04
CA GLN A 61 -24.68 18.90 -18.25
C GLN A 61 -25.60 18.48 -19.41
N SER A 62 -25.83 17.17 -19.58
CA SER A 62 -26.75 16.65 -20.62
C SER A 62 -28.21 17.06 -20.41
N TRP A 63 -28.63 17.18 -19.14
CA TRP A 63 -29.94 17.72 -18.78
C TRP A 63 -30.05 19.22 -19.12
N LEU A 64 -28.95 19.97 -19.01
CA LEU A 64 -28.89 21.40 -19.33
C LEU A 64 -28.84 21.70 -20.84
N THR A 65 -28.17 20.86 -21.63
CA THR A 65 -27.88 21.12 -23.06
C THR A 65 -28.82 20.42 -24.04
N GLY A 66 -29.64 19.45 -23.59
CA GLY A 66 -30.66 18.80 -24.42
C GLY A 66 -30.12 17.92 -25.56
N GLU A 67 -28.84 17.55 -25.52
CA GLU A 67 -28.22 16.69 -26.54
C GLU A 67 -28.62 15.21 -26.37
N ALA A 68 -28.45 14.43 -27.44
CA ALA A 68 -28.89 13.03 -27.51
C ALA A 68 -28.28 12.15 -26.40
N ALA A 69 -29.06 11.94 -25.33
CA ALA A 69 -28.70 11.20 -24.12
C ALA A 69 -28.10 9.81 -24.38
N ALA A 70 -28.50 9.15 -25.48
CA ALA A 70 -28.05 7.80 -25.82
C ALA A 70 -26.53 7.68 -26.07
N ARG A 71 -25.85 8.70 -26.59
CA ARG A 71 -24.39 8.66 -26.82
C ARG A 71 -23.60 8.89 -25.53
N VAL A 72 -24.18 9.62 -24.59
CA VAL A 72 -23.57 9.99 -23.31
C VAL A 72 -23.59 8.82 -22.32
N GLU A 73 -24.63 7.99 -22.38
CA GLU A 73 -24.80 6.84 -21.47
C GLU A 73 -23.72 5.76 -21.66
N GLY A 74 -23.35 5.43 -22.90
CA GLY A 74 -22.26 4.49 -23.17
C GLY A 74 -20.90 5.01 -22.71
N LEU A 75 -20.62 6.30 -22.93
CA LEU A 75 -19.40 6.95 -22.47
C LEU A 75 -19.32 6.99 -20.94
N ARG A 76 -20.46 7.19 -20.26
CA ARG A 76 -20.59 7.19 -18.81
C ARG A 76 -20.22 5.83 -18.20
N LEU A 77 -20.74 4.73 -18.75
CA LEU A 77 -20.37 3.38 -18.32
C LEU A 77 -18.88 3.10 -18.46
N ILE A 78 -18.30 3.50 -19.59
CA ILE A 78 -16.86 3.35 -19.85
C ILE A 78 -16.03 4.17 -18.84
N LEU A 79 -16.45 5.40 -18.54
CA LEU A 79 -15.81 6.26 -17.55
C LEU A 79 -15.88 5.66 -16.14
N PHE A 80 -17.04 5.16 -15.71
CA PHE A 80 -17.16 4.51 -14.41
C PHE A 80 -16.36 3.22 -14.34
N ALA A 81 -16.37 2.39 -15.39
CA ALA A 81 -15.56 1.19 -15.45
C ALA A 81 -14.05 1.53 -15.39
N ALA A 82 -13.61 2.56 -16.11
CA ALA A 82 -12.22 3.02 -16.06
C ALA A 82 -11.83 3.54 -14.66
N ALA A 83 -12.68 4.36 -14.03
CA ALA A 83 -12.46 4.86 -12.68
C ALA A 83 -12.44 3.72 -11.64
N TYR A 84 -13.35 2.76 -11.77
CA TYR A 84 -13.41 1.57 -10.94
C TYR A 84 -12.14 0.73 -11.06
N LEU A 85 -11.65 0.48 -12.27
CA LEU A 85 -10.41 -0.26 -12.47
C LEU A 85 -9.21 0.50 -11.89
N LEU A 86 -9.15 1.83 -12.05
CA LEU A 86 -8.03 2.62 -11.55
C LEU A 86 -7.95 2.62 -10.01
N ALA A 87 -9.10 2.72 -9.35
CA ALA A 87 -9.23 2.74 -7.89
C ALA A 87 -9.24 1.33 -7.26
N GLY A 88 -9.81 0.35 -7.94
CA GLY A 88 -10.21 -0.94 -7.36
C GLY A 88 -9.50 -2.17 -7.92
N ALA A 89 -8.69 -2.07 -8.98
CA ALA A 89 -8.05 -3.25 -9.59
C ALA A 89 -7.22 -4.08 -8.59
N ASP A 90 -6.47 -3.41 -7.72
CA ASP A 90 -5.66 -4.10 -6.71
C ASP A 90 -6.52 -4.89 -5.71
N ILE A 91 -7.67 -4.34 -5.33
CA ILE A 91 -8.61 -4.93 -4.36
C ILE A 91 -9.30 -6.14 -4.98
N VAL A 92 -9.81 -5.99 -6.20
CA VAL A 92 -10.44 -7.09 -6.96
C VAL A 92 -9.45 -8.23 -7.20
N TRP A 93 -8.20 -7.91 -7.53
CA TRP A 93 -7.16 -8.91 -7.72
C TRP A 93 -6.81 -9.64 -6.42
N ARG A 94 -6.65 -8.91 -5.31
CA ARG A 94 -6.43 -9.48 -3.97
C ARG A 94 -7.60 -10.37 -3.55
N ALA A 95 -8.83 -9.92 -3.75
CA ALA A 95 -10.04 -10.69 -3.46
C ALA A 95 -10.04 -12.03 -4.22
N PHE A 96 -9.78 -11.99 -5.53
CA PHE A 96 -9.69 -13.21 -6.35
C PHE A 96 -8.61 -14.17 -5.85
N LYS A 97 -7.43 -13.65 -5.53
CA LYS A 97 -6.31 -14.45 -4.99
C LYS A 97 -6.61 -15.03 -3.59
N ASN A 98 -7.36 -14.32 -2.76
CA ASN A 98 -7.70 -14.79 -1.42
C ASN A 98 -8.81 -15.86 -1.44
N ILE A 99 -9.78 -15.73 -2.35
CA ILE A 99 -10.79 -16.76 -2.60
C ILE A 99 -10.14 -18.08 -3.04
N THR A 100 -9.20 -18.01 -3.99
CA THR A 100 -8.51 -19.22 -4.48
C THR A 100 -7.65 -19.91 -3.41
N ARG A 101 -7.30 -19.20 -2.32
CA ARG A 101 -6.56 -19.73 -1.15
C ARG A 101 -7.46 -20.23 -0.03
N GLY A 102 -8.78 -20.18 -0.19
CA GLY A 102 -9.76 -20.63 0.80
C GLY A 102 -10.17 -19.58 1.85
N LEU A 103 -9.72 -18.32 1.70
CA LEU A 103 -10.11 -17.21 2.57
C LEU A 103 -11.21 -16.39 1.89
N VAL A 104 -12.43 -16.91 1.93
CA VAL A 104 -13.59 -16.32 1.23
C VAL A 104 -14.26 -15.18 2.00
N PHE A 105 -14.02 -15.03 3.31
CA PHE A 105 -14.59 -13.96 4.13
C PHE A 105 -13.56 -12.90 4.50
N ASP A 106 -12.89 -12.36 3.48
CA ASP A 106 -11.90 -11.29 3.63
C ASP A 106 -12.51 -9.92 3.30
N GLU A 107 -11.92 -8.85 3.84
CA GLU A 107 -12.36 -7.47 3.59
C GLU A 107 -12.33 -7.14 2.09
N ASN A 108 -11.27 -7.56 1.41
CA ASN A 108 -11.14 -7.38 -0.04
C ASN A 108 -12.30 -8.05 -0.80
N PHE A 109 -12.72 -9.23 -0.35
CA PHE A 109 -13.83 -9.95 -0.96
C PHE A 109 -15.16 -9.24 -0.71
N LEU A 110 -15.44 -8.84 0.53
CA LEU A 110 -16.68 -8.14 0.88
C LEU A 110 -16.83 -6.84 0.10
N MET A 111 -15.75 -6.06 -0.04
CA MET A 111 -15.76 -4.83 -0.83
C MET A 111 -15.90 -5.10 -2.34
N ALA A 112 -15.21 -6.10 -2.88
CA ALA A 112 -15.34 -6.47 -4.29
C ALA A 112 -16.78 -6.90 -4.60
N LEU A 113 -17.37 -7.76 -3.75
CA LEU A 113 -18.74 -8.22 -3.90
C LEU A 113 -19.75 -7.06 -3.79
N ALA A 114 -19.59 -6.17 -2.82
CA ALA A 114 -20.46 -5.01 -2.65
C ALA A 114 -20.42 -4.09 -3.88
N SER A 115 -19.22 -3.80 -4.39
CA SER A 115 -19.07 -2.95 -5.57
C SER A 115 -19.58 -3.60 -6.85
N LEU A 116 -19.38 -4.91 -7.03
CA LEU A 116 -19.97 -5.66 -8.15
C LEU A 116 -21.51 -5.68 -8.04
N GLY A 117 -22.05 -5.79 -6.83
CA GLY A 117 -23.48 -5.66 -6.56
C GLY A 117 -24.02 -4.29 -6.98
N ALA A 118 -23.32 -3.21 -6.63
CA ALA A 118 -23.66 -1.85 -7.05
C ALA A 118 -23.65 -1.70 -8.58
N PHE A 119 -22.67 -2.30 -9.27
CA PHE A 119 -22.63 -2.34 -10.73
C PHE A 119 -23.79 -3.16 -11.33
N ALA A 120 -24.22 -4.25 -10.68
CA ALA A 120 -25.31 -5.09 -11.16
C ALA A 120 -26.69 -4.41 -11.07
N ILE A 121 -26.89 -3.52 -10.08
CA ILE A 121 -28.13 -2.75 -9.91
C ILE A 121 -28.15 -1.41 -10.68
N GLY A 122 -27.05 -1.06 -11.36
CA GLY A 122 -26.92 0.19 -12.13
C GLY A 122 -26.36 1.38 -11.35
N GLU A 123 -26.04 1.20 -10.07
CA GLU A 123 -25.44 2.23 -9.20
C GLU A 123 -23.91 2.23 -9.29
N HIS A 124 -23.40 2.52 -10.50
CA HIS A 124 -21.96 2.52 -10.79
C HIS A 124 -21.18 3.54 -9.96
N ALA A 125 -21.79 4.69 -9.66
CA ALA A 125 -21.16 5.75 -8.89
C ALA A 125 -20.83 5.29 -7.46
N GLU A 126 -21.76 4.58 -6.81
CA GLU A 126 -21.57 4.05 -5.46
C GLU A 126 -20.46 2.98 -5.44
N GLY A 127 -20.47 2.07 -6.42
CA GLY A 127 -19.45 1.02 -6.53
C GLY A 127 -18.03 1.58 -6.68
N VAL A 128 -17.86 2.66 -7.47
CA VAL A 128 -16.57 3.35 -7.64
C VAL A 128 -16.21 4.14 -6.37
N ALA A 129 -17.17 4.80 -5.74
CA ALA A 129 -16.94 5.59 -4.53
C ALA A 129 -16.44 4.72 -3.37
N VAL A 130 -17.01 3.52 -3.17
CA VAL A 130 -16.55 2.57 -2.16
C VAL A 130 -15.07 2.22 -2.36
N MET A 131 -14.66 1.90 -3.59
CA MET A 131 -13.27 1.59 -3.91
C MET A 131 -12.33 2.78 -3.67
N LEU A 132 -12.78 3.98 -4.05
CA LEU A 132 -12.02 5.20 -3.86
C LEU A 132 -11.82 5.53 -2.37
N PHE A 133 -12.88 5.44 -1.57
CA PHE A 133 -12.79 5.71 -0.13
C PHE A 133 -11.91 4.69 0.59
N TYR A 134 -11.97 3.42 0.20
CA TYR A 134 -11.05 2.44 0.74
C TYR A 134 -9.59 2.79 0.42
N GLN A 135 -9.30 3.17 -0.83
CA GLN A 135 -7.94 3.50 -1.22
C GLN A 135 -7.40 4.73 -0.47
N VAL A 136 -8.27 5.72 -0.21
CA VAL A 136 -7.96 6.87 0.66
C VAL A 136 -7.74 6.41 2.11
N GLY A 137 -8.56 5.49 2.61
CA GLY A 137 -8.44 4.91 3.95
C GLY A 137 -7.10 4.20 4.17
N GLU A 138 -6.73 3.28 3.26
CA GLU A 138 -5.42 2.62 3.29
C GLU A 138 -4.28 3.63 3.28
N PHE A 139 -4.38 4.67 2.43
CA PHE A 139 -3.37 5.72 2.35
C PHE A 139 -3.19 6.48 3.67
N LEU A 140 -4.30 6.81 4.34
CA LEU A 140 -4.27 7.49 5.64
C LEU A 140 -3.75 6.57 6.74
N GLN A 141 -4.12 5.29 6.71
CA GLN A 141 -3.63 4.28 7.63
C GLN A 141 -2.11 4.13 7.54
N ASP A 142 -1.56 3.99 6.33
CA ASP A 142 -0.11 3.90 6.10
C ASP A 142 0.61 5.13 6.68
N LYS A 143 0.08 6.33 6.43
CA LYS A 143 0.65 7.58 6.94
C LYS A 143 0.58 7.69 8.47
N ALA A 144 -0.50 7.21 9.08
CA ALA A 144 -0.67 7.20 10.52
C ALA A 144 0.32 6.24 11.18
N VAL A 145 0.49 5.04 10.63
CA VAL A 145 1.44 4.04 11.13
C VAL A 145 2.88 4.54 11.06
N GLU A 146 3.27 5.17 9.95
CA GLU A 146 4.61 5.76 9.79
C GLU A 146 4.88 6.86 10.83
N ARG A 147 3.90 7.76 11.03
CA ARG A 147 3.97 8.79 12.07
C ARG A 147 4.13 8.18 13.46
N SER A 148 3.38 7.14 13.80
CA SER A 148 3.48 6.43 15.08
C SER A 148 4.86 5.79 15.27
N ARG A 149 5.39 5.13 14.25
CA ARG A 149 6.74 4.52 14.29
C ARG A 149 7.84 5.55 14.50
N SER A 150 7.78 6.67 13.76
CA SER A 150 8.75 7.76 13.88
C SER A 150 8.74 8.38 15.29
N ALA A 151 7.57 8.59 15.89
CA ALA A 151 7.46 9.12 17.24
C ALA A 151 8.09 8.18 18.28
N ILE A 152 7.84 6.88 18.19
CA ILE A 152 8.46 5.88 19.09
C ILE A 152 9.98 5.88 18.92
N SER A 153 10.48 5.92 17.68
CA SER A 153 11.92 5.98 17.40
C SER A 153 12.57 7.21 18.01
N SER A 154 11.91 8.37 17.97
CA SER A 154 12.43 9.61 18.57
C SER A 154 12.47 9.59 20.10
N LEU A 155 11.60 8.80 20.74
CA LEU A 155 11.63 8.60 22.19
C LEU A 155 12.73 7.60 22.59
N LEU A 156 12.97 6.58 21.76
CA LEU A 156 14.06 5.62 21.97
C LEU A 156 15.44 6.25 21.75
N SER A 157 15.57 7.25 20.87
CA SER A 157 16.82 7.98 20.66
C SER A 157 17.21 8.91 21.83
N ILE A 158 16.40 8.98 22.89
CA ILE A 158 16.72 9.71 24.13
C ILE A 158 17.52 8.81 25.11
N LYS A 159 17.71 7.51 24.81
CA LYS A 159 18.57 6.65 25.63
C LYS A 159 20.02 7.20 25.60
N PRO A 160 20.60 7.59 26.75
CA PRO A 160 21.98 8.07 26.78
C PRO A 160 22.94 6.92 26.44
N ASP A 161 23.93 7.19 25.60
CA ASP A 161 24.92 6.19 25.14
C ASP A 161 26.00 5.89 26.18
N TYR A 162 26.07 6.66 27.28
CA TYR A 162 27.05 6.50 28.36
C TYR A 162 26.53 7.09 29.67
N ALA A 163 27.03 6.58 30.79
CA ALA A 163 26.84 7.13 32.13
C ALA A 163 28.20 7.55 32.72
N ASN A 164 28.24 8.67 33.46
CA ASN A 164 29.42 9.04 34.24
C ASN A 164 29.32 8.37 35.62
N LEU A 165 30.30 7.54 35.96
CA LEU A 165 30.45 6.91 37.27
C LEU A 165 31.46 7.73 38.09
N LEU A 166 31.07 8.21 39.27
CA LEU A 166 31.97 8.91 40.19
C LEU A 166 32.55 7.90 41.18
N THR A 167 33.88 7.75 41.19
CA THR A 167 34.61 6.84 42.09
C THR A 167 35.60 7.64 42.93
N ASP A 168 36.15 7.06 43.99
CA ASP A 168 37.13 7.74 44.86
C ASP A 168 38.40 8.19 44.10
N ASP A 169 38.68 7.60 42.93
CA ASP A 169 39.78 7.94 42.01
C ASP A 169 39.41 8.96 40.90
N GLY A 170 38.14 9.41 40.80
CA GLY A 170 37.66 10.40 39.82
C GLY A 170 36.42 9.98 39.00
N GLU A 171 36.06 10.79 37.98
CA GLU A 171 34.97 10.48 37.02
C GLU A 171 35.43 9.47 35.95
N GLN A 172 34.65 8.39 35.75
CA GLN A 172 34.88 7.39 34.72
C GLN A 172 33.62 7.20 33.86
N ARG A 173 33.75 7.28 32.52
CA ARG A 173 32.64 7.02 31.59
C ARG A 173 32.45 5.53 31.40
N VAL A 174 31.25 5.04 31.68
CA VAL A 174 30.86 3.63 31.50
C VAL A 174 29.70 3.54 30.51
N SER A 175 29.63 2.41 29.78
CA SER A 175 28.44 2.10 28.98
C SER A 175 27.22 1.92 29.91
N PRO A 176 26.01 2.33 29.50
CA PRO A 176 24.79 2.20 30.29
C PRO A 176 24.40 0.77 30.62
#